data_AF-A0A7J8BB25-F1
#
_entry.id   AF-A0A7J8BB25-F1
#
_cell.length_a   1.000
_cell.length_b   1.000
_cell.length_c   1.000
_cell.angle_alpha   90.00
_cell.angle_beta   90.00
_cell.angle_gamma   90.00
#
_symmetry.space_group_name_H-M   'P 1'
#
loop_
_entity.id
_entity.type
_entity.pdbx_description
1 polymer ?
#
loop_
_entity_poly.entity_id
_entity_poly.type
_entity_poly.pdbx_seq_one_letter_code
_entity_poly.pdbx_strand_id
1 'polypeptide(L)'
;MLVFGDETRDYFLVIGQAVDDVRLAQNMAQMNDVILSPNCWQLCDRSMVEIERIPDQRAVKVNFLKPPPTFNFDEFFTNCMTFMEYYPSGEHKNILRLACMLESDPDLELSLQKYMMENILKQIDDKQLRGYLSELRPVTIVFVNLVFKDQAKAEVIGSAIQDASVHINSVLRALRGQINKVFMFDKGCSFLCVFGFPGEKAPNEVSHALESAVDIFDFCSQVHKIHTVSIGVASGTVFCGIVGHSVRHEYTVIGQKVNIAARMMTYYPGVVTCDSVTYNGSNLPPYFFKELPKKVMKGVADAGPVYQCLGLHEKVAQHCAWCA
;
A
#
# COMPACT_ATOMS: atom_id res chain seq x y z
N MET A 1 -8.08 6.38 13.42
CA MET A 1 -7.56 6.67 12.07
C MET A 1 -6.40 7.64 12.22
N LEU A 2 -5.31 7.42 11.50
CA LEU A 2 -4.16 8.32 11.44
C LEU A 2 -4.20 9.03 10.08
N VAL A 3 -4.20 10.36 10.07
CA VAL A 3 -4.05 11.19 8.86
C VAL A 3 -2.69 11.85 8.92
N PHE A 4 -1.97 11.86 7.80
CA PHE A 4 -0.63 12.39 7.68
C PHE A 4 -0.40 12.87 6.25
N GLY A 5 0.50 13.83 6.07
CA GLY A 5 0.61 14.52 4.80
C GLY A 5 1.40 15.81 4.87
N ASP A 6 1.36 16.57 3.78
CA ASP A 6 1.89 17.93 3.68
C ASP A 6 0.78 18.89 3.24
N GLU A 7 1.10 20.16 3.01
CA GLU A 7 0.11 21.18 2.64
C GLU A 7 -0.72 20.83 1.40
N THR A 8 -0.20 19.94 0.54
CA THR A 8 -0.77 19.63 -0.78
C THR A 8 -1.21 18.16 -0.93
N ARG A 9 -0.83 17.26 -0.02
CA ARG A 9 -1.11 15.83 -0.11
C ARG A 9 -1.41 15.24 1.25
N ASP A 10 -2.53 14.54 1.35
CA ASP A 10 -2.94 13.82 2.55
C ASP A 10 -3.11 12.33 2.28
N TYR A 11 -2.80 11.53 3.28
CA TYR A 11 -2.97 10.08 3.32
C TYR A 11 -3.60 9.69 4.65
N PHE A 12 -4.20 8.51 4.70
CA PHE A 12 -4.75 7.98 5.95
C PHE A 12 -4.43 6.50 6.12
N LEU A 13 -4.36 6.08 7.37
CA LEU A 13 -4.21 4.69 7.79
C LEU A 13 -5.20 4.35 8.89
N VAL A 14 -5.73 3.13 8.81
CA VAL A 14 -6.35 2.46 9.95
C VAL A 14 -5.31 1.52 10.56
N ILE A 15 -5.19 1.55 11.88
CA ILE A 15 -4.15 0.83 12.63
C ILE A 15 -4.71 0.26 13.92
N GLY A 16 -4.00 -0.72 14.50
CA GLY A 16 -4.36 -1.40 15.73
C GLY A 16 -4.66 -2.89 15.52
N GLN A 17 -4.84 -3.61 16.62
CA GLN A 17 -4.91 -5.08 16.61
C GLN A 17 -5.98 -5.64 15.66
N ALA A 18 -7.13 -4.97 15.51
CA ALA A 18 -8.17 -5.42 14.59
C ALA A 18 -7.73 -5.40 13.11
N VAL A 19 -6.86 -4.46 12.73
CA VAL A 19 -6.29 -4.35 11.39
C VAL A 19 -5.26 -5.45 11.15
N ASP A 20 -4.46 -5.78 12.16
CA ASP A 20 -3.53 -6.91 12.10
C ASP A 20 -4.29 -8.24 12.01
N ASP A 21 -5.33 -8.40 12.85
CA ASP A 21 -6.18 -9.57 12.94
C ASP A 21 -6.90 -9.89 11.62
N VAL A 22 -7.49 -8.89 10.95
CA VAL A 22 -8.19 -9.12 9.68
C VAL A 22 -7.23 -9.60 8.59
N ARG A 23 -6.00 -9.10 8.61
CA ARG A 23 -4.96 -9.53 7.68
C ARG A 23 -4.47 -10.95 7.99
N LEU A 24 -4.24 -11.27 9.26
CA LEU A 24 -3.89 -12.63 9.68
C LEU A 24 -5.00 -13.62 9.31
N ALA A 25 -6.26 -13.27 9.54
CA ALA A 25 -7.42 -14.07 9.14
C ALA A 25 -7.47 -14.30 7.63
N GLN A 26 -7.25 -13.25 6.82
CA GLN A 26 -7.21 -13.37 5.35
C GLN A 26 -6.07 -14.28 4.88
N ASN A 27 -4.89 -14.22 5.51
CA ASN A 27 -3.75 -15.08 5.16
C ASN A 27 -4.02 -16.57 5.45
N MET A 28 -4.90 -16.89 6.40
CA MET A 28 -5.31 -18.25 6.73
C MET A 28 -6.37 -18.81 5.76
N ALA A 29 -7.15 -17.93 5.13
CA ALA A 29 -8.27 -18.29 4.27
C ALA A 29 -7.82 -18.99 2.98
N GLN A 30 -8.55 -20.04 2.57
CA GLN A 30 -8.54 -20.51 1.19
C GLN A 30 -9.58 -19.75 0.35
N MET A 31 -9.58 -19.98 -0.97
CA MET A 31 -10.65 -19.46 -1.82
C MET A 31 -12.01 -19.92 -1.31
N ASN A 32 -12.97 -18.99 -1.24
CA ASN A 32 -14.33 -19.15 -0.72
C ASN A 32 -14.46 -19.27 0.81
N ASP A 33 -13.37 -19.20 1.58
CA ASP A 33 -13.45 -19.21 3.03
C ASP A 33 -13.81 -17.84 3.61
N VAL A 34 -14.52 -17.84 4.73
CA VAL A 34 -14.69 -16.70 5.61
C VAL A 34 -14.07 -17.03 6.97
N ILE A 35 -13.03 -16.29 7.35
CA ILE A 35 -12.29 -16.50 8.60
C ILE A 35 -12.57 -15.37 9.58
N LEU A 36 -12.96 -15.70 10.80
CA LEU A 36 -13.11 -14.75 11.89
C LEU A 36 -11.83 -14.72 12.73
N SER A 37 -11.34 -13.52 13.05
CA SER A 37 -10.24 -13.37 14.00
C SER A 37 -10.65 -13.85 15.41
N PRO A 38 -9.69 -14.12 16.32
CA PRO A 38 -10.02 -14.53 17.67
C PRO A 38 -10.95 -13.55 18.40
N ASN A 39 -10.71 -12.24 18.24
CA ASN A 39 -11.55 -11.21 18.85
C ASN A 39 -12.92 -11.13 18.17
N CYS A 40 -12.98 -11.26 16.84
CA CYS A 40 -14.25 -11.28 16.11
C CYS A 40 -15.13 -12.46 16.54
N TRP A 41 -14.56 -13.66 16.69
CA TRP A 41 -15.27 -14.85 17.21
C TRP A 41 -15.73 -14.69 18.66
N GLN A 42 -14.98 -13.95 19.48
CA GLN A 42 -15.38 -13.67 20.85
C GLN A 42 -16.58 -12.71 20.91
N LEU A 43 -16.68 -11.77 19.97
CA LEU A 43 -17.69 -10.71 19.95
C LEU A 43 -18.94 -11.06 19.12
N CYS A 44 -18.86 -12.01 18.18
CA CYS A 44 -20.00 -12.36 17.33
C CYS A 44 -21.08 -13.14 18.09
N ASP A 45 -22.32 -13.07 17.59
CA ASP A 45 -23.41 -13.91 18.06
C ASP A 45 -23.21 -15.36 17.59
N ARG A 46 -22.83 -16.23 18.53
CA ARG A 46 -22.55 -17.64 18.27
C ARG A 46 -23.80 -18.46 17.92
N SER A 47 -25.00 -17.95 18.21
CA SER A 47 -26.24 -18.63 17.84
C SER A 47 -26.51 -18.57 16.33
N MET A 48 -25.85 -17.66 15.61
CA MET A 48 -26.07 -17.41 14.19
C MET A 48 -25.15 -18.22 13.27
N VAL A 49 -24.02 -18.73 13.78
CA VAL A 49 -22.94 -19.25 12.93
C VAL A 49 -22.45 -20.62 13.38
N GLU A 50 -22.22 -21.49 12.41
CA GLU A 50 -21.52 -22.76 12.59
C GLU A 50 -20.09 -22.62 12.10
N ILE A 51 -19.13 -23.04 12.91
CA ILE A 51 -17.70 -22.84 12.65
C ILE A 51 -16.91 -24.15 12.65
N GLU A 52 -15.76 -24.11 11.98
CA GLU A 52 -14.70 -25.10 12.05
C GLU A 52 -13.48 -24.49 12.74
N ARG A 53 -12.81 -25.28 13.60
CA ARG A 53 -11.55 -24.88 14.23
C ARG A 53 -10.41 -25.05 13.25
N ILE A 54 -9.56 -24.03 13.16
CA ILE A 54 -8.33 -24.10 12.37
C ILE A 54 -7.22 -24.68 13.26
N PRO A 55 -6.49 -25.72 12.83
CA PRO A 55 -5.39 -26.29 13.59
C PRO A 55 -4.37 -25.22 14.03
N ASP A 56 -3.94 -25.28 15.29
CA ASP A 56 -2.94 -24.38 15.89
C ASP A 56 -3.28 -22.88 15.87
N GLN A 57 -4.53 -22.52 15.58
CA GLN A 57 -4.98 -21.13 15.50
C GLN A 57 -6.19 -20.89 16.41
N ARG A 58 -6.28 -19.67 16.95
CA ARG A 58 -7.47 -19.21 17.69
C ARG A 58 -8.54 -18.59 16.78
N ALA A 59 -8.20 -18.30 15.52
CA ALA A 59 -9.16 -17.91 14.50
C ALA A 59 -10.04 -19.10 14.13
N VAL A 60 -11.23 -18.82 13.59
CA VAL A 60 -12.21 -19.85 13.21
C VAL A 60 -12.70 -19.63 11.79
N LYS A 61 -13.01 -20.71 11.08
CA LYS A 61 -13.63 -20.68 9.76
C LYS A 61 -15.15 -20.75 9.91
N VAL A 62 -15.89 -19.90 9.22
CA VAL A 62 -17.36 -19.98 9.15
C VAL A 62 -17.73 -21.01 8.10
N ASN A 63 -18.48 -22.03 8.50
CA ASN A 63 -19.05 -23.01 7.58
C ASN A 63 -20.41 -22.56 7.07
N PHE A 64 -21.27 -22.13 7.99
CA PHE A 64 -22.64 -21.73 7.68
C PHE A 64 -23.08 -20.55 8.54
N LEU A 65 -23.84 -19.64 7.93
CA LEU A 65 -24.73 -18.74 8.64
C LEU A 65 -26.06 -19.48 8.80
N LYS A 66 -26.39 -19.87 10.03
CA LYS A 66 -27.57 -20.66 10.39
C LYS A 66 -28.38 -19.95 11.48
N PRO A 67 -29.13 -18.89 11.12
CA PRO A 67 -29.96 -18.19 12.08
C PRO A 67 -31.08 -19.08 12.66
N PRO A 68 -31.62 -18.75 13.84
CA PRO A 68 -32.79 -19.43 14.39
C PRO A 68 -34.00 -19.40 13.43
N PRO A 69 -34.93 -20.38 13.50
CA PRO A 69 -36.08 -20.45 12.59
C PRO A 69 -36.98 -19.21 12.58
N THR A 70 -37.02 -18.46 13.68
CA THR A 70 -37.82 -17.24 13.84
C THR A 70 -37.09 -15.98 13.39
N PHE A 71 -35.83 -16.09 12.93
CA PHE A 71 -35.01 -14.95 12.58
C PHE A 71 -35.39 -14.37 11.22
N ASN A 72 -35.71 -13.08 11.19
CA ASN A 72 -35.94 -12.33 9.96
C ASN A 72 -34.76 -11.37 9.72
N PHE A 73 -34.00 -11.61 8.64
CA PHE A 73 -32.82 -10.81 8.34
C PHE A 73 -33.15 -9.37 7.95
N ASP A 74 -34.26 -9.12 7.25
CA ASP A 74 -34.63 -7.77 6.81
C ASP A 74 -35.03 -6.90 8.01
N GLU A 75 -35.77 -7.45 8.97
CA GLU A 75 -36.10 -6.77 10.23
C GLU A 75 -34.84 -6.53 11.07
N PHE A 76 -34.00 -7.56 11.22
CA PHE A 76 -32.72 -7.44 11.91
C PHE A 76 -31.83 -6.36 11.29
N PHE A 77 -31.70 -6.36 9.96
CA PHE A 77 -30.90 -5.39 9.25
C PHE A 77 -31.48 -3.98 9.39
N THR A 78 -32.81 -3.83 9.37
CA THR A 78 -33.49 -2.57 9.64
C THR A 78 -33.15 -2.01 11.03
N ASN A 79 -33.11 -2.87 12.04
CA ASN A 79 -32.64 -2.47 13.37
C ASN A 79 -31.15 -2.12 13.38
N CYS A 80 -30.31 -2.80 12.59
CA CYS A 80 -28.90 -2.44 12.47
C CYS A 80 -28.69 -1.07 11.80
N MET A 81 -29.54 -0.71 10.83
CA MET A 81 -29.45 0.58 10.11
C MET A 81 -29.56 1.78 11.06
N THR A 82 -30.16 1.64 12.26
CA THR A 82 -30.21 2.73 13.25
C THR A 82 -28.85 3.15 13.78
N PHE A 83 -27.83 2.31 13.61
CA PHE A 83 -26.44 2.60 13.99
C PHE A 83 -25.55 2.98 12.79
N MET A 84 -26.12 3.08 11.58
CA MET A 84 -25.39 3.38 10.35
C MET A 84 -25.70 4.82 9.89
N GLU A 85 -24.93 5.78 10.41
CA GLU A 85 -25.13 7.23 10.18
C GLU A 85 -25.29 7.61 8.69
N TYR A 86 -24.55 6.95 7.80
CA TYR A 86 -24.51 7.29 6.37
C TYR A 86 -25.19 6.26 5.46
N TYR A 87 -26.06 5.38 5.99
CA TYR A 87 -26.80 4.42 5.16
C TYR A 87 -27.91 5.13 4.35
N PRO A 88 -27.90 5.08 3.00
CA PRO A 88 -28.91 5.74 2.19
C PRO A 88 -30.34 5.28 2.53
N SER A 89 -31.17 6.21 2.99
CA SER A 89 -32.50 5.94 3.53
C SER A 89 -33.52 6.96 3.02
N GLY A 90 -34.82 6.69 3.22
CA GLY A 90 -35.89 7.61 2.82
C GLY A 90 -35.92 7.89 1.32
N GLU A 91 -35.87 9.18 0.94
CA GLU A 91 -35.84 9.63 -0.46
C GLU A 91 -34.57 9.18 -1.20
N HIS A 92 -33.49 8.87 -0.48
CA HIS A 92 -32.21 8.45 -1.05
C HIS A 92 -32.02 6.93 -1.07
N LYS A 93 -33.03 6.11 -0.77
CA LYS A 93 -32.89 4.64 -0.73
C LYS A 93 -32.43 3.98 -2.04
N ASN A 94 -32.51 4.69 -3.16
CA ASN A 94 -32.15 4.18 -4.49
C ASN A 94 -30.67 4.44 -4.85
N ILE A 95 -29.89 5.13 -4.02
CA ILE A 95 -28.46 5.38 -4.26
C ILE A 95 -27.61 4.48 -3.38
N LEU A 96 -26.40 4.16 -3.85
CA LEU A 96 -25.48 3.28 -3.13
C LEU A 96 -24.67 4.01 -2.05
N ARG A 97 -24.50 5.33 -2.17
CA ARG A 97 -23.71 6.16 -1.23
C ARG A 97 -24.31 7.55 -1.12
N LEU A 98 -24.45 8.06 0.11
CA LEU A 98 -24.83 9.46 0.35
C LEU A 98 -23.82 10.46 -0.24
N ALA A 99 -22.56 10.05 -0.42
CA ALA A 99 -21.53 10.88 -1.06
C ALA A 99 -21.89 11.30 -2.51
N CYS A 100 -22.82 10.63 -3.17
CA CYS A 100 -23.34 11.04 -4.48
C CYS A 100 -24.23 12.29 -4.42
N MET A 101 -24.66 12.69 -3.21
CA MET A 101 -25.50 13.86 -2.94
C MET A 101 -24.69 15.03 -2.38
N LEU A 102 -23.36 14.95 -2.36
CA LEU A 102 -22.53 16.08 -1.94
C LEU A 102 -22.78 17.28 -2.87
N GLU A 103 -23.11 18.41 -2.27
CA GLU A 103 -23.23 19.69 -2.96
C GLU A 103 -21.85 20.35 -3.07
N SER A 104 -21.75 21.40 -3.89
CA SER A 104 -20.49 22.14 -4.05
C SER A 104 -20.16 22.88 -2.76
N ASP A 105 -19.02 22.52 -2.17
CA ASP A 105 -18.43 23.17 -1.00
C ASP A 105 -16.92 23.33 -1.28
N PRO A 106 -16.44 24.55 -1.55
CA PRO A 106 -15.04 24.79 -1.90
C PRO A 106 -14.05 24.37 -0.81
N ASP A 107 -14.39 24.55 0.47
CA ASP A 107 -13.48 24.23 1.58
C ASP A 107 -13.35 22.71 1.74
N LEU A 108 -14.49 22.01 1.64
CA LEU A 108 -14.52 20.55 1.65
C LEU A 108 -13.79 19.98 0.43
N GLU A 109 -14.01 20.54 -0.76
CA GLU A 109 -13.36 20.12 -1.99
C GLU A 109 -11.84 20.27 -1.88
N LEU A 110 -11.34 21.43 -1.44
CA LEU A 110 -9.90 21.67 -1.21
C LEU A 110 -9.29 20.68 -0.23
N SER A 111 -10.03 20.27 0.81
CA SER A 111 -9.57 19.25 1.75
C SER A 111 -9.54 17.85 1.12
N LEU A 112 -10.59 17.45 0.38
CA LEU A 112 -10.70 16.12 -0.21
C LEU A 112 -9.73 15.89 -1.38
N GLN A 113 -9.45 16.93 -2.17
CA GLN A 113 -8.55 16.84 -3.33
C GLN A 113 -7.11 16.46 -2.94
N LYS A 114 -6.68 16.73 -1.70
CA LYS A 114 -5.36 16.35 -1.19
C LYS A 114 -5.13 14.84 -1.16
N TYR A 115 -6.19 14.05 -1.09
CA TYR A 115 -6.13 12.58 -1.14
C TYR A 115 -6.10 12.03 -2.57
N MET A 116 -6.21 12.89 -3.59
CA MET A 116 -6.28 12.48 -4.99
C MET A 116 -4.99 12.79 -5.74
N MET A 117 -4.62 11.93 -6.70
CA MET A 117 -3.50 12.18 -7.60
C MET A 117 -3.81 13.31 -8.59
N GLU A 118 -2.83 14.15 -8.90
CA GLU A 118 -3.03 15.30 -9.79
C GLU A 118 -3.52 14.89 -11.19
N ASN A 119 -3.08 13.74 -11.70
CA ASN A 119 -3.56 13.19 -12.97
C ASN A 119 -5.03 12.74 -12.91
N ILE A 120 -5.53 12.36 -11.72
CA ILE A 120 -6.95 12.06 -11.46
C ILE A 120 -7.75 13.36 -11.41
N LEU A 121 -7.25 14.38 -10.71
CA LEU A 121 -7.86 15.71 -10.67
C LEU A 121 -8.02 16.30 -12.09
N LYS A 122 -6.97 16.20 -12.91
CA LYS A 122 -7.03 16.62 -14.33
C LYS A 122 -8.11 15.89 -15.13
N GLN A 123 -8.36 14.62 -14.84
CA GLN A 123 -9.43 13.87 -15.49
C GLN A 123 -10.82 14.25 -14.96
N ILE A 124 -10.96 14.56 -13.66
CA ILE A 124 -12.21 15.03 -13.05
C ILE A 124 -12.59 16.40 -13.63
N ASP A 125 -11.62 17.29 -13.82
CA ASP A 125 -11.81 18.62 -14.43
C ASP A 125 -12.11 18.58 -15.94
N ASP A 126 -12.34 17.40 -16.53
CA ASP A 126 -12.48 17.16 -17.97
C ASP A 126 -11.32 17.75 -18.83
N LYS A 127 -10.15 17.97 -18.22
CA LYS A 127 -8.92 18.42 -18.89
C LYS A 127 -8.15 17.27 -19.54
N GLN A 128 -8.67 16.04 -19.45
CA GLN A 128 -8.06 14.82 -19.99
C GLN A 128 -9.12 13.81 -20.44
N LEU A 129 -8.85 13.06 -21.51
CA LEU A 129 -9.78 12.08 -22.05
C LEU A 129 -10.14 10.98 -21.04
N ARG A 130 -11.42 10.61 -20.99
CA ARG A 130 -11.89 9.44 -20.21
C ARG A 130 -11.23 8.18 -20.77
N GLY A 131 -10.54 7.45 -19.90
CA GLY A 131 -9.80 6.23 -20.26
C GLY A 131 -8.29 6.42 -20.44
N TYR A 132 -7.78 7.66 -20.52
CA TYR A 132 -6.35 7.94 -20.67
C TYR A 132 -5.49 7.29 -19.58
N LEU A 133 -6.02 7.20 -18.35
CA LEU A 133 -5.29 6.65 -17.21
C LEU A 133 -5.27 5.11 -17.17
N SER A 134 -5.98 4.43 -18.08
CA SER A 134 -6.03 2.96 -18.15
C SER A 134 -5.07 2.46 -19.22
N GLU A 135 -3.87 2.07 -18.81
CA GLU A 135 -2.83 1.62 -19.74
C GLU A 135 -1.91 0.54 -19.16
N LEU A 136 -1.34 -0.28 -20.05
CA LEU A 136 -0.18 -1.11 -19.74
C LEU A 136 1.07 -0.30 -20.08
N ARG A 137 1.88 0.02 -19.07
CA ARG A 137 3.07 0.85 -19.28
C ARG A 137 4.27 0.37 -18.46
N PRO A 138 5.50 0.57 -18.96
CA PRO A 138 6.69 0.38 -18.15
C PRO A 138 6.76 1.48 -17.07
N VAL A 139 6.98 1.04 -15.84
CA VAL A 139 7.22 1.89 -14.67
C VAL A 139 8.36 1.31 -13.85
N THR A 140 8.84 2.09 -12.88
CA THR A 140 9.69 1.61 -11.79
C THR A 140 8.96 1.72 -10.47
N ILE A 141 8.73 0.57 -9.83
CA ILE A 141 8.11 0.48 -8.51
C ILE A 141 9.20 0.66 -7.45
N VAL A 142 8.96 1.54 -6.48
CA VAL A 142 9.76 1.67 -5.25
C VAL A 142 8.84 1.38 -4.08
N PHE A 143 8.98 0.20 -3.49
CA PHE A 143 8.17 -0.25 -2.37
C PHE A 143 8.95 -0.06 -1.08
N VAL A 144 8.51 0.87 -0.23
CA VAL A 144 9.16 1.20 1.05
C VAL A 144 8.38 0.53 2.17
N ASN A 145 9.07 -0.15 3.10
CA ASN A 145 8.48 -0.69 4.31
C ASN A 145 9.19 -0.16 5.56
N LEU A 146 8.41 0.41 6.47
CA LEU A 146 8.86 0.97 7.74
C LEU A 146 8.35 0.08 8.89
N VAL A 147 9.25 -0.63 9.56
CA VAL A 147 8.93 -1.46 10.73
C VAL A 147 9.22 -0.64 11.99
N PHE A 148 8.27 -0.61 12.93
CA PHE A 148 8.41 0.16 14.18
C PHE A 148 8.68 -0.76 15.38
N LYS A 149 9.37 -0.23 16.41
CA LYS A 149 9.73 -0.98 17.62
C LYS A 149 8.51 -1.39 18.47
N ASP A 150 7.46 -0.58 18.48
CA ASP A 150 6.18 -0.82 19.17
C ASP A 150 5.04 -0.34 18.27
N GLN A 151 4.30 -1.28 17.69
CA GLN A 151 3.32 -1.02 16.63
C GLN A 151 1.90 -0.87 17.14
N ALA A 152 1.69 -1.12 18.43
CA ALA A 152 0.34 -1.23 18.98
C ALA A 152 -0.35 0.14 19.15
N LYS A 153 0.39 1.26 19.11
CA LYS A 153 -0.15 2.58 19.42
C LYS A 153 0.04 3.60 18.29
N ALA A 154 -1.09 4.10 17.81
CA ALA A 154 -1.19 5.19 16.82
C ALA A 154 -0.35 6.41 17.16
N GLU A 155 -0.45 6.87 18.41
CA GLU A 155 0.26 8.03 18.93
C GLU A 155 1.78 7.83 18.91
N VAL A 156 2.24 6.58 18.99
CA VAL A 156 3.66 6.25 19.03
C VAL A 156 4.25 6.31 17.64
N ILE A 157 3.59 5.72 16.64
CA ILE A 157 4.12 5.62 15.27
C ILE A 157 3.72 6.81 14.37
N GLY A 158 2.69 7.59 14.76
CA GLY A 158 2.13 8.65 13.93
C GLY A 158 3.14 9.72 13.52
N SER A 159 3.95 10.21 14.47
CA SER A 159 4.99 11.21 14.16
C SER A 159 6.07 10.65 13.21
N ALA A 160 6.47 9.40 13.40
CA ALA A 160 7.47 8.75 12.54
C ALA A 160 6.95 8.54 11.11
N ILE A 161 5.67 8.18 10.96
CA ILE A 161 5.01 8.05 9.66
C ILE A 161 4.88 9.43 8.99
N GLN A 162 4.51 10.46 9.75
CA GLN A 162 4.44 11.84 9.26
C GLN A 162 5.80 12.32 8.74
N ASP A 163 6.86 12.20 9.55
CA ASP A 163 8.22 12.61 9.18
C ASP A 163 8.70 11.88 7.92
N ALA A 164 8.51 10.55 7.88
CA ALA A 164 8.85 9.74 6.70
C ALA A 164 8.02 10.13 5.48
N SER A 165 6.71 10.36 5.62
CA SER A 165 5.82 10.71 4.51
C SER A 165 6.17 12.05 3.89
N VAL A 166 6.49 13.07 4.69
CA VAL A 166 6.91 14.38 4.19
C VAL A 166 8.21 14.26 3.39
N HIS A 167 9.19 13.51 3.92
CA HIS A 167 10.46 13.30 3.23
C HIS A 167 10.29 12.51 1.93
N ILE A 168 9.57 11.39 1.98
CA ILE A 168 9.26 10.56 0.81
C ILE A 168 8.58 11.41 -0.27
N ASN A 169 7.57 12.20 0.08
CA ASN A 169 6.90 13.08 -0.89
C ASN A 169 7.85 14.10 -1.51
N SER A 170 8.74 14.69 -0.72
CA SER A 170 9.71 15.68 -1.21
C SER A 170 10.65 15.06 -2.24
N VAL A 171 11.25 13.92 -1.91
CA VAL A 171 12.16 13.15 -2.80
C VAL A 171 11.44 12.74 -4.08
N LEU A 172 10.24 12.16 -3.97
CA LEU A 172 9.47 11.70 -5.12
C LEU A 172 9.10 12.85 -6.05
N ARG A 173 8.64 13.99 -5.52
CA ARG A 173 8.29 15.17 -6.35
C ARG A 173 9.48 15.70 -7.12
N ALA A 174 10.66 15.79 -6.48
CA ALA A 174 11.88 16.27 -7.13
C ALA A 174 12.26 15.42 -8.36
N LEU A 175 11.95 14.12 -8.31
CA LEU A 175 12.33 13.14 -9.33
C LEU A 175 11.14 12.55 -10.11
N ARG A 176 9.97 13.22 -10.05
CA ARG A 176 8.72 12.85 -10.75
C ARG A 176 8.15 11.46 -10.41
N GLY A 177 8.45 10.96 -9.22
CA GLY A 177 7.77 9.83 -8.60
C GLY A 177 6.49 10.27 -7.88
N GLN A 178 5.60 9.31 -7.59
CA GLN A 178 4.42 9.57 -6.75
C GLN A 178 4.11 8.37 -5.83
N ILE A 179 3.54 8.66 -4.66
CA ILE A 179 2.95 7.65 -3.78
C ILE A 179 1.59 7.26 -4.36
N ASN A 180 1.41 5.99 -4.72
CA ASN A 180 0.13 5.44 -5.16
C ASN A 180 -0.75 5.00 -3.98
N LYS A 181 -0.17 4.26 -3.02
CA LYS A 181 -0.89 3.78 -1.82
C LYS A 181 0.02 3.76 -0.60
N VAL A 182 -0.59 3.95 0.56
CA VAL A 182 0.02 3.71 1.87
C VAL A 182 -0.89 2.76 2.64
N PHE A 183 -0.33 1.70 3.21
CA PHE A 183 -1.12 0.71 3.97
C PHE A 183 -0.25 -0.03 4.99
N MET A 184 -0.89 -0.64 5.99
CA MET A 184 -0.19 -1.47 6.98
C MET A 184 0.12 -2.86 6.43
N PHE A 185 1.35 -3.34 6.60
CA PHE A 185 1.79 -4.65 6.11
C PHE A 185 2.79 -5.38 7.02
N ASP A 186 2.50 -6.63 7.45
CA ASP A 186 3.39 -7.65 8.03
C ASP A 186 4.35 -7.05 9.06
N LYS A 187 3.77 -6.21 9.92
CA LYS A 187 4.43 -5.44 10.99
C LYS A 187 5.07 -4.12 10.54
N GLY A 188 4.48 -3.37 9.62
CA GLY A 188 5.03 -2.08 9.20
C GLY A 188 4.05 -1.21 8.44
N CYS A 189 4.46 0.03 8.19
CA CYS A 189 3.79 0.94 7.25
C CYS A 189 4.49 0.84 5.91
N SER A 190 3.74 0.51 4.86
CA SER A 190 4.28 0.35 3.52
C SER A 190 3.79 1.45 2.57
N PHE A 191 4.73 2.03 1.82
CA PHE A 191 4.47 3.01 0.78
C PHE A 191 4.73 2.37 -0.58
N LEU A 192 3.71 2.33 -1.43
CA LEU A 192 3.83 1.96 -2.83
C LEU A 192 4.09 3.22 -3.64
N CYS A 193 5.36 3.44 -3.99
CA CYS A 193 5.78 4.56 -4.81
C CYS A 193 6.03 4.08 -6.25
N VAL A 194 5.74 4.95 -7.22
CA VAL A 194 5.83 4.62 -8.64
C VAL A 194 6.47 5.77 -9.40
N PHE A 195 7.43 5.44 -10.24
CA PHE A 195 8.05 6.35 -11.19
C PHE A 195 7.54 6.04 -12.59
N GLY A 196 7.34 7.10 -13.38
CA GLY A 196 6.85 6.96 -14.74
C GLY A 196 5.35 6.75 -14.82
N PHE A 197 4.54 7.48 -14.08
CA PHE A 197 3.09 7.53 -14.29
C PHE A 197 2.72 8.19 -15.64
N PRO A 198 1.46 8.09 -16.11
CA PRO A 198 0.97 8.84 -17.26
C PRO A 198 1.31 10.34 -17.12
N GLY A 199 2.02 10.89 -18.12
CA GLY A 199 2.51 12.28 -18.10
C GLY A 199 3.84 12.54 -17.38
N GLU A 200 4.36 11.57 -16.59
CA GLU A 200 5.52 11.77 -15.71
C GLU A 200 6.76 10.94 -16.11
N LYS A 201 6.78 10.38 -17.32
CA LYS A 201 7.90 9.54 -17.76
C LYS A 201 9.16 10.37 -18.00
N ALA A 202 10.26 9.99 -17.36
CA ALA A 202 11.57 10.63 -17.51
C ALA A 202 12.57 9.70 -18.24
N PRO A 203 13.57 10.23 -18.96
CA PRO A 203 14.60 9.41 -19.62
C PRO A 203 15.43 8.56 -18.65
N ASN A 204 15.71 9.05 -17.44
CA ASN A 204 16.56 8.42 -16.42
C ASN A 204 15.76 7.87 -15.24
N GLU A 205 14.51 7.45 -15.48
CA GLU A 205 13.55 7.02 -14.46
C GLU A 205 14.12 5.96 -13.49
N VAL A 206 14.86 4.98 -14.03
CA VAL A 206 15.42 3.87 -13.24
C VAL A 206 16.49 4.37 -12.26
N SER A 207 17.38 5.25 -12.72
CA SER A 207 18.43 5.84 -11.87
C SER A 207 17.82 6.74 -10.81
N HIS A 208 16.86 7.59 -11.19
CA HIS A 208 16.12 8.45 -10.26
C HIS A 208 15.36 7.64 -9.19
N ALA A 209 14.78 6.50 -9.56
CA ALA A 209 14.10 5.62 -8.61
C ALA A 209 15.07 4.99 -7.61
N LEU A 210 16.27 4.59 -8.04
CA LEU A 210 17.31 4.08 -7.15
C LEU A 210 17.88 5.18 -6.24
N GLU A 211 18.13 6.37 -6.77
CA GLU A 211 18.54 7.55 -5.99
C GLU A 211 17.52 7.88 -4.92
N SER A 212 16.24 7.94 -5.30
CA SER A 212 15.14 8.16 -4.37
C SER A 212 15.07 7.07 -3.30
N ALA A 213 15.25 5.80 -3.68
CA ALA A 213 15.22 4.70 -2.74
C ALA A 213 16.36 4.80 -1.71
N VAL A 214 17.58 5.13 -2.13
CA VAL A 214 18.73 5.30 -1.23
C VAL A 214 18.51 6.49 -0.29
N ASP A 215 18.07 7.64 -0.82
CA ASP A 215 17.78 8.83 -0.01
C ASP A 215 16.71 8.55 1.05
N ILE A 216 15.58 7.96 0.63
CA ILE A 216 14.48 7.56 1.53
C ILE A 216 14.98 6.58 2.59
N PHE A 217 15.82 5.61 2.20
CA PHE A 217 16.38 4.64 3.13
C PHE A 217 17.25 5.31 4.19
N ASP A 218 18.17 6.18 3.78
CA ASP A 218 19.11 6.85 4.68
C ASP A 218 18.40 7.78 5.65
N PHE A 219 17.43 8.57 5.17
CA PHE A 219 16.63 9.43 6.03
C PHE A 219 15.77 8.63 7.01
N CYS A 220 14.95 7.69 6.51
CA CYS A 220 14.01 6.94 7.34
C CYS A 220 14.72 6.05 8.37
N SER A 221 15.96 5.63 8.10
CA SER A 221 16.78 4.85 9.05
C SER A 221 17.22 5.67 10.27
N GLN A 222 17.19 7.01 10.15
CA GLN A 222 17.52 7.94 11.24
C GLN A 222 16.29 8.44 11.99
N VAL A 223 15.08 8.25 11.44
CA VAL A 223 13.83 8.68 12.06
C VAL A 223 13.59 7.89 13.36
N HIS A 224 13.36 8.63 14.44
CA HIS A 224 13.12 8.03 15.75
C HIS A 224 11.91 7.07 15.71
N LYS A 225 12.01 5.93 16.38
CA LYS A 225 11.03 4.82 16.45
C LYS A 225 10.91 3.92 15.22
N ILE A 226 11.46 4.32 14.07
CA ILE A 226 11.65 3.37 12.96
C ILE A 226 12.77 2.41 13.35
N HIS A 227 12.46 1.11 13.34
CA HIS A 227 13.39 0.05 13.69
C HIS A 227 14.14 -0.46 12.46
N THR A 228 13.42 -0.65 11.36
CA THR A 228 13.97 -1.22 10.14
C THR A 228 13.29 -0.59 8.94
N VAL A 229 14.09 -0.11 8.00
CA VAL A 229 13.63 0.32 6.67
C VAL A 229 14.04 -0.76 5.68
N SER A 230 13.12 -1.13 4.79
CA SER A 230 13.41 -2.11 3.73
C SER A 230 12.77 -1.60 2.46
N ILE A 231 13.52 -1.60 1.35
CA ILE A 231 13.03 -1.06 0.08
C ILE A 231 13.24 -2.07 -1.04
N GLY A 232 12.18 -2.36 -1.78
CA GLY A 232 12.22 -3.19 -2.98
C GLY A 232 11.98 -2.33 -4.21
N VAL A 233 12.88 -2.40 -5.19
CA VAL A 233 12.78 -1.67 -6.47
C VAL A 233 12.65 -2.66 -7.61
N ALA A 234 11.64 -2.50 -8.46
CA ALA A 234 11.44 -3.37 -9.61
C ALA A 234 10.89 -2.60 -10.80
N SER A 235 11.48 -2.81 -11.98
CA SER A 235 11.10 -2.13 -13.20
C SER A 235 10.45 -3.07 -14.21
N GLY A 236 9.41 -2.60 -14.88
CA GLY A 236 8.76 -3.31 -15.98
C GLY A 236 7.32 -2.90 -16.22
N THR A 237 6.65 -3.61 -17.12
CA THR A 237 5.27 -3.30 -17.51
C THR A 237 4.29 -3.67 -16.41
N VAL A 238 3.43 -2.72 -16.07
CA VAL A 238 2.31 -2.89 -15.13
C VAL A 238 1.04 -2.33 -15.74
N PHE A 239 -0.10 -2.78 -15.25
CA PHE A 239 -1.38 -2.12 -15.47
C PHE A 239 -1.52 -0.95 -14.51
N CYS A 240 -1.86 0.22 -15.04
CA CYS A 240 -2.29 1.37 -14.27
C CYS A 240 -3.72 1.72 -14.69
N GLY A 241 -4.60 2.03 -13.74
CA GLY A 241 -5.98 2.39 -14.07
C GLY A 241 -6.85 2.68 -12.86
N ILE A 242 -8.03 3.26 -13.12
CA ILE A 242 -9.08 3.43 -12.10
C ILE A 242 -9.81 2.09 -11.96
N VAL A 243 -9.80 1.52 -10.76
CA VAL A 243 -10.38 0.20 -10.46
C VAL A 243 -11.43 0.35 -9.36
N GLY A 244 -12.61 -0.25 -9.58
CA GLY A 244 -13.72 -0.28 -8.62
C GLY A 244 -15.06 0.03 -9.27
N HIS A 245 -16.05 0.40 -8.44
CA HIS A 245 -17.38 0.81 -8.89
C HIS A 245 -17.40 2.29 -9.29
N SER A 246 -18.34 2.69 -10.14
CA SER A 246 -18.57 4.11 -10.50
C SER A 246 -18.71 5.06 -9.29
N VAL A 247 -19.20 4.60 -8.15
CA VAL A 247 -19.41 5.41 -6.93
C VAL A 247 -18.31 5.21 -5.88
N ARG A 248 -17.37 4.29 -6.11
CA ARG A 248 -16.23 4.00 -5.24
C ARG A 248 -15.15 3.25 -6.03
N HIS A 249 -14.14 3.97 -6.47
CA HIS A 249 -12.98 3.44 -7.18
C HIS A 249 -11.71 4.18 -6.74
N GLU A 250 -10.56 3.60 -7.05
CA GLU A 250 -9.23 4.17 -6.78
C GLU A 250 -8.29 3.92 -7.95
N TYR A 251 -7.36 4.85 -8.15
CA TYR A 251 -6.26 4.62 -9.07
C TYR A 251 -5.31 3.57 -8.52
N THR A 252 -5.13 2.48 -9.25
CA THR A 252 -4.44 1.29 -8.78
C THR A 252 -3.42 0.82 -9.82
N VAL A 253 -2.27 0.39 -9.33
CA VAL A 253 -1.21 -0.24 -10.13
C VAL A 253 -1.16 -1.74 -9.83
N ILE A 254 -1.22 -2.57 -10.87
CA ILE A 254 -1.27 -4.03 -10.75
C ILE A 254 -0.24 -4.64 -11.71
N GLY A 255 0.59 -5.55 -11.20
CA GLY A 255 1.50 -6.30 -12.05
C GLY A 255 2.49 -7.15 -11.28
N GLN A 256 3.15 -8.06 -11.99
CA GLN A 256 4.16 -8.94 -11.40
C GLN A 256 5.29 -8.13 -10.72
N LYS A 257 5.71 -7.00 -11.30
CA LYS A 257 6.76 -6.14 -10.75
C LYS A 257 6.37 -5.47 -9.44
N VAL A 258 5.09 -5.12 -9.26
CA VAL A 258 4.56 -4.64 -7.97
C VAL A 258 4.72 -5.72 -6.90
N ASN A 259 4.34 -6.96 -7.23
CA ASN A 259 4.45 -8.10 -6.31
C ASN A 259 5.92 -8.43 -5.99
N ILE A 260 6.81 -8.41 -6.99
CA ILE A 260 8.24 -8.65 -6.80
C ILE A 260 8.84 -7.63 -5.83
N ALA A 261 8.60 -6.33 -6.04
CA ALA A 261 9.08 -5.27 -5.15
C ALA A 261 8.56 -5.44 -3.71
N ALA A 262 7.26 -5.73 -3.55
CA ALA A 262 6.64 -5.98 -2.25
C ALA A 262 7.25 -7.20 -1.52
N ARG A 263 7.60 -8.25 -2.26
CA ARG A 263 8.26 -9.43 -1.68
C ARG A 263 9.73 -9.16 -1.37
N MET A 264 10.44 -8.43 -2.21
CA MET A 264 11.84 -8.10 -1.96
C MET A 264 12.04 -7.34 -0.66
N MET A 265 11.25 -6.29 -0.39
CA MET A 265 11.32 -5.55 0.88
C MET A 265 11.00 -6.40 2.11
N THR A 266 10.26 -7.51 1.95
CA THR A 266 9.91 -8.42 3.05
C THR A 266 10.98 -9.50 3.26
N TYR A 267 11.51 -10.08 2.18
CA TYR A 267 12.45 -11.21 2.23
C TYR A 267 13.91 -10.75 2.37
N TYR A 268 14.21 -9.49 2.07
CA TYR A 268 15.53 -8.88 2.24
C TYR A 268 15.38 -7.62 3.14
N PRO A 269 15.12 -7.80 4.44
CA PRO A 269 14.88 -6.68 5.33
C PRO A 269 16.15 -5.86 5.59
N GLY A 270 16.00 -4.57 5.87
CA GLY A 270 17.08 -3.69 6.31
C GLY A 270 17.98 -3.16 5.19
N VAL A 271 17.58 -3.31 3.92
CA VAL A 271 18.39 -2.92 2.76
C VAL A 271 17.53 -2.38 1.63
N VAL A 272 18.16 -1.66 0.69
CA VAL A 272 17.60 -1.33 -0.62
C VAL A 272 17.94 -2.45 -1.60
N THR A 273 16.93 -3.04 -2.21
CA THR A 273 17.09 -4.12 -3.19
C THR A 273 16.49 -3.75 -4.53
N CYS A 274 17.08 -4.23 -5.63
CA CYS A 274 16.55 -4.05 -6.97
C CYS A 274 16.56 -5.35 -7.80
N ASP A 275 15.64 -5.43 -8.77
CA ASP A 275 15.59 -6.54 -9.72
C ASP A 275 16.61 -6.36 -10.85
N SER A 276 16.76 -7.40 -11.68
CA SER A 276 17.74 -7.35 -12.79
C SER A 276 17.41 -6.30 -13.86
N VAL A 277 16.14 -5.92 -14.03
CA VAL A 277 15.75 -4.92 -15.03
C VAL A 277 16.18 -3.53 -14.55
N THR A 278 15.96 -3.23 -13.27
CA THR A 278 16.41 -2.00 -12.63
C THR A 278 17.94 -1.94 -12.58
N TYR A 279 18.62 -3.03 -12.19
CA TYR A 279 20.09 -3.09 -12.19
C TYR A 279 20.68 -2.76 -13.56
N ASN A 280 20.28 -3.49 -14.61
CA ASN A 280 20.78 -3.30 -15.97
C ASN A 280 20.36 -1.94 -16.56
N GLY A 281 19.13 -1.49 -16.27
CA GLY A 281 18.59 -0.23 -16.79
C GLY A 281 19.16 1.02 -16.14
N SER A 282 19.80 0.91 -14.97
CA SER A 282 20.38 2.04 -14.25
C SER A 282 21.63 2.62 -14.92
N ASN A 283 22.36 1.78 -15.70
CA ASN A 283 23.70 2.07 -16.23
C ASN A 283 24.70 2.55 -15.16
N LEU A 284 24.44 2.27 -13.89
CA LEU A 284 25.35 2.58 -12.80
C LEU A 284 26.49 1.55 -12.75
N PRO A 285 27.70 1.96 -12.31
CA PRO A 285 28.81 1.04 -12.15
C PRO A 285 28.47 -0.18 -11.26
N PRO A 286 28.92 -1.40 -11.62
CA PRO A 286 28.57 -2.63 -10.88
C PRO A 286 28.95 -2.62 -9.40
N TYR A 287 29.97 -1.86 -9.00
CA TYR A 287 30.42 -1.77 -7.62
C TYR A 287 29.41 -1.08 -6.68
N PHE A 288 28.40 -0.39 -7.22
CA PHE A 288 27.27 0.11 -6.42
C PHE A 288 26.28 -0.98 -6.02
N PHE A 289 26.48 -2.20 -6.52
CA PHE A 289 25.58 -3.31 -6.29
C PHE A 289 26.28 -4.53 -5.72
N LYS A 290 25.52 -5.31 -4.95
CA LYS A 290 25.91 -6.63 -4.49
C LYS A 290 24.83 -7.62 -4.85
N GLU A 291 25.14 -8.64 -5.64
CA GLU A 291 24.20 -9.73 -5.91
C GLU A 291 23.88 -10.48 -4.61
N LEU A 292 22.58 -10.73 -4.39
CA LEU A 292 22.07 -11.38 -3.19
C LEU A 292 21.73 -12.85 -3.42
N PRO A 293 21.82 -13.71 -2.39
CA PRO A 293 21.38 -15.09 -2.49
C PRO A 293 19.90 -15.18 -2.84
N LYS A 294 19.57 -16.01 -3.84
CA LYS A 294 18.18 -16.23 -4.26
C LYS A 294 17.33 -16.79 -3.11
N LYS A 295 16.14 -16.23 -2.93
CA LYS A 295 15.12 -16.71 -1.99
C LYS A 295 13.83 -17.05 -2.73
N VAL A 296 13.19 -18.15 -2.36
CA VAL A 296 11.84 -18.48 -2.83
C VAL A 296 10.85 -17.53 -2.15
N MET A 297 10.16 -16.71 -2.94
CA MET A 297 9.23 -15.70 -2.44
C MET A 297 7.78 -16.09 -2.76
N LYS A 298 6.91 -16.09 -1.75
CA LYS A 298 5.49 -16.45 -1.92
C LYS A 298 4.82 -15.64 -3.03
N GLY A 299 4.28 -16.34 -4.03
CA GLY A 299 3.56 -15.73 -5.15
C GLY A 299 4.45 -15.16 -6.27
N VAL A 300 5.75 -15.46 -6.25
CA VAL A 300 6.70 -15.09 -7.30
C VAL A 300 7.36 -16.37 -7.83
N ALA A 301 7.11 -16.70 -9.10
CA ALA A 301 7.61 -17.93 -9.71
C ALA A 301 9.12 -17.87 -10.05
N ASP A 302 9.55 -16.79 -10.72
CA ASP A 302 10.96 -16.49 -10.97
C ASP A 302 11.18 -14.98 -10.84
N ALA A 303 12.03 -14.58 -9.90
CA ALA A 303 12.39 -13.19 -9.68
C ALA A 303 13.66 -12.79 -10.45
N GLY A 304 14.38 -13.77 -11.01
CA GLY A 304 15.75 -13.58 -11.48
C GLY A 304 16.73 -13.25 -10.34
N PRO A 305 17.96 -12.82 -10.68
CA PRO A 305 18.91 -12.24 -9.73
C PRO A 305 18.34 -10.99 -9.05
N VAL A 306 18.61 -10.87 -7.75
CA VAL A 306 18.27 -9.71 -6.92
C VAL A 306 19.56 -9.07 -6.44
N TYR A 307 19.63 -7.75 -6.48
CA TYR A 307 20.81 -6.99 -6.09
C TYR A 307 20.49 -6.10 -4.90
N GLN A 308 21.44 -5.93 -3.99
CA GLN A 308 21.43 -4.86 -3.00
C GLN A 308 22.09 -3.62 -3.60
N CYS A 309 21.45 -2.45 -3.48
CA CYS A 309 22.10 -1.17 -3.76
C CYS A 309 22.87 -0.73 -2.51
N LEU A 310 24.19 -0.52 -2.63
CA LEU A 310 25.10 -0.20 -1.52
C LEU A 310 25.18 1.30 -1.20
N GLY A 311 24.42 2.14 -1.90
CA GLY A 311 24.45 3.60 -1.82
C GLY A 311 25.04 4.22 -3.08
N LEU A 312 24.80 5.52 -3.30
CA LEU A 312 25.20 6.23 -4.53
C LEU A 312 26.18 7.39 -4.27
N HIS A 313 26.84 7.39 -3.11
CA HIS A 313 27.82 8.41 -2.73
C HIS A 313 29.27 7.98 -3.00
N GLU A 314 30.15 8.95 -3.28
CA GLU A 314 31.58 8.73 -3.59
C GLU A 314 32.35 7.91 -2.52
N LYS A 315 31.93 7.96 -1.24
CA LYS A 315 32.55 7.16 -0.17
C LYS A 315 32.43 5.65 -0.41
N VAL A 316 31.36 5.19 -1.06
CA VAL A 316 31.18 3.77 -1.44
C VAL A 316 32.10 3.40 -2.60
N ALA A 317 32.30 4.32 -3.56
CA ALA A 317 33.23 4.14 -4.66
C ALA A 317 34.69 3.98 -4.16
N GLN A 318 35.08 4.75 -3.14
CA GLN A 318 36.40 4.61 -2.51
C GLN A 318 36.53 3.33 -1.67
N HIS A 319 35.50 2.86 -0.98
CA HIS A 319 35.63 1.61 -0.19
C HIS A 319 35.67 0.35 -1.08
N CYS A 320 34.95 0.36 -2.21
CA CYS A 320 34.95 -0.77 -3.14
C CYS A 320 36.22 -0.83 -4.02
N ALA A 321 36.80 0.31 -4.38
CA ALA A 321 38.04 0.36 -5.17
C ALA A 321 39.28 -0.21 -4.45
N TRP A 322 39.21 -0.40 -3.14
CA TRP A 322 40.31 -0.98 -2.34
C TRP A 322 40.11 -2.46 -2.00
N CYS A 323 38.92 -3.01 -2.32
CA CYS A 323 38.56 -4.41 -2.04
C CYS A 323 38.46 -5.28 -3.30
N ALA A 324 38.72 -4.71 -4.49
CA ALA A 324 38.82 -5.41 -5.77
C ALA A 324 40.29 -5.54 -6.19
#